data_AF-A0A2D6EYZ2-F1
#
_entry.id   AF-A0A2D6EYZ2-F1
#
_cell.length_a   1.000
_cell.length_b   1.000
_cell.length_c   1.000
_cell.angle_alpha   90.00
_cell.angle_beta   90.00
_cell.angle_gamma   90.00
#
_symmetry.space_group_name_H-M   'P 1'
#
loop_
_entity.id
_entity.type
_entity.pdbx_description
1 polymer ?
#
loop_
_entity_poly.entity_id
_entity_poly.type
_entity_poly.pdbx_seq_one_letter_code
_entity_poly.pdbx_strand_id
1 'polypeptide(L)'
;MVQTTQLNVRIENEFLGKAKIYARKNGFGNVQELIKETLRERLFNKPLITRDELILVKKLVEATESKNLWKTEKELFEKLRR
;
A
#
# COMPACT_ATOMS: atom_id res chain seq x y z
N MET A 1 0.37 -2.57 22.61
CA MET A 1 1.60 -2.29 21.84
C MET A 1 1.76 -3.40 20.82
N VAL A 2 1.92 -3.09 19.53
CA VAL A 2 2.18 -4.11 18.51
C VAL A 2 3.67 -4.47 18.57
N GLN A 3 4.00 -5.72 18.89
CA GLN A 3 5.38 -6.20 18.83
C GLN A 3 5.76 -6.46 17.37
N THR A 4 6.82 -5.80 16.91
CA THR A 4 7.41 -6.04 15.59
C THR A 4 8.74 -6.78 15.75
N THR A 5 8.89 -7.91 15.07
CA THR A 5 10.12 -8.72 15.07
C THR A 5 10.83 -8.59 13.72
N GLN A 6 12.14 -8.35 13.75
CA GLN A 6 12.97 -8.34 12.54
C GLN A 6 13.39 -9.78 12.17
N LEU A 7 13.15 -10.17 10.92
CA LEU A 7 13.60 -11.43 10.36
C LEU A 7 14.72 -11.16 9.34
N ASN A 8 15.91 -11.71 9.57
CA ASN A 8 17.01 -11.64 8.63
C ASN A 8 17.09 -12.96 7.86
N VAL A 9 16.77 -12.93 6.56
CA VAL A 9 16.71 -14.11 5.71
C VAL A 9 17.73 -13.98 4.58
N ARG A 10 18.49 -15.05 4.31
CA ARG A 10 19.36 -15.13 3.14
C ARG A 10 18.55 -15.66 1.96
N ILE A 11 18.61 -14.95 0.84
CA ILE A 11 17.91 -15.29 -0.40
C ILE A 11 18.88 -15.17 -1.57
N GLU A 12 18.64 -15.95 -2.61
CA GLU A 12 19.44 -15.92 -3.83
C GLU A 12 19.31 -14.57 -4.55
N ASN A 13 20.41 -14.12 -5.16
CA ASN A 13 20.47 -12.81 -5.83
C ASN A 13 19.49 -12.71 -7.00
N GLU A 14 19.33 -13.78 -7.79
CA GLU A 14 18.38 -13.80 -8.91
C GLU A 14 16.94 -13.67 -8.41
N PHE A 15 16.61 -14.39 -7.33
CA PHE A 15 15.31 -14.29 -6.67
C PHE A 15 15.04 -12.87 -6.16
N LEU A 16 16.00 -12.25 -5.48
CA LEU A 16 15.89 -10.87 -5.02
C LEU A 16 15.70 -9.90 -6.19
N GLY A 17 16.39 -10.11 -7.32
CA GLY A 17 16.22 -9.34 -8.54
C GLY A 17 14.79 -9.39 -9.07
N LYS A 18 14.23 -10.60 -9.23
CA LYS A 18 12.84 -10.80 -9.67
C LYS A 18 11.83 -10.20 -8.69
N ALA A 19 12.05 -10.38 -7.38
CA ALA A 19 11.19 -9.83 -6.34
C ALA A 19 11.16 -8.30 -6.35
N LYS A 20 12.31 -7.63 -6.58
CA LYS A 20 12.38 -6.17 -6.72
C LYS A 20 11.56 -5.67 -7.92
N ILE A 21 11.66 -6.36 -9.05
CA ILE A 21 10.91 -6.02 -10.27
C ILE A 21 9.40 -6.17 -10.00
N TYR A 22 9.00 -7.29 -9.39
CA TYR A 22 7.61 -7.55 -9.04
C TYR A 22 7.06 -6.51 -8.05
N ALA A 23 7.83 -6.17 -7.00
CA ALA A 23 7.45 -5.17 -6.01
C ALA A 23 7.12 -3.83 -6.66
N ARG A 24 8.02 -3.32 -7.52
CA ARG A 24 7.82 -2.05 -8.23
C ARG A 24 6.61 -2.08 -9.16
N LYS A 25 6.43 -3.16 -9.93
CA LYS A 25 5.33 -3.29 -10.89
C LYS A 25 3.96 -3.27 -10.22
N ASN A 26 3.87 -3.81 -9.01
CA ASN A 26 2.62 -3.93 -8.25
C ASN A 26 2.45 -2.84 -7.18
N GLY A 27 3.29 -1.80 -7.18
CA GLY A 27 3.15 -0.63 -6.30
C GLY A 27 3.63 -0.83 -4.86
N PHE A 28 4.41 -1.88 -4.57
CA PHE A 28 5.04 -2.05 -3.26
C PHE A 28 6.27 -1.14 -3.13
N GLY A 29 6.48 -0.56 -1.96
CA GLY A 29 7.61 0.33 -1.67
C GLY A 29 8.95 -0.41 -1.62
N ASN A 30 8.97 -1.65 -1.12
CA ASN A 30 10.15 -2.51 -1.14
C ASN A 30 9.81 -4.01 -1.07
N VAL A 31 10.86 -4.86 -1.16
CA VAL A 31 10.71 -6.32 -1.12
C VAL A 31 10.25 -6.84 0.25
N GLN A 32 10.61 -6.17 1.35
CA GLN A 32 10.16 -6.60 2.68
C GLN A 32 8.65 -6.38 2.84
N GLU A 33 8.13 -5.27 2.31
CA GLU A 33 6.69 -4.99 2.27
C GLU A 33 5.94 -6.01 1.44
N LEU A 34 6.46 -6.35 0.25
CA LEU A 34 5.92 -7.44 -0.58
C LEU A 34 5.86 -8.76 0.20
N ILE A 35 6.96 -9.15 0.88
CA ILE A 35 7.01 -10.41 1.65
C ILE A 35 6.00 -10.38 2.79
N LYS A 36 5.93 -9.27 3.53
CA LYS A 36 4.98 -9.09 4.64
C LYS A 36 3.54 -9.24 4.17
N GLU A 37 3.16 -8.57 3.08
CA GLU A 37 1.80 -8.66 2.54
C GLU A 37 1.49 -10.05 1.98
N THR A 38 2.44 -10.66 1.27
CA THR A 38 2.25 -12.03 0.74
C THR A 38 2.06 -13.06 1.85
N LEU A 39 2.88 -12.97 2.92
CA LEU A 39 2.73 -13.84 4.10
C LEU A 39 1.40 -13.59 4.80
N ARG A 40 1.00 -12.32 4.95
CA ARG A 40 -0.27 -11.96 5.57
C ARG A 40 -1.44 -12.52 4.78
N GLU A 41 -1.46 -12.37 3.46
CA GLU A 41 -2.49 -12.91 2.59
C GLU A 41 -2.62 -14.42 2.75
N ARG A 42 -1.49 -15.15 2.71
CA ARG A 42 -1.48 -16.60 2.89
C ARG A 42 -1.93 -17.07 4.27
N LEU A 43 -1.56 -16.34 5.33
CA LEU A 43 -1.85 -16.74 6.71
C LEU A 43 -3.25 -16.34 7.14
N PHE A 44 -3.76 -15.21 6.66
CA PHE A 44 -5.01 -14.65 7.16
C PHE A 44 -6.17 -14.72 6.16
N ASN A 45 -5.94 -15.10 4.89
CA ASN A 45 -6.96 -15.24 3.83
C ASN A 45 -7.96 -14.07 3.75
N LYS A 46 -7.55 -12.90 4.24
CA LYS A 46 -8.38 -11.71 4.36
C LYS A 46 -7.68 -10.59 3.60
N PRO A 47 -8.32 -10.02 2.58
CA PRO A 47 -7.77 -8.86 1.91
C PRO A 47 -7.65 -7.72 2.95
N LEU A 48 -6.53 -6.98 2.91
CA LEU A 48 -6.32 -5.83 3.82
C LEU A 48 -7.38 -4.76 3.60
N ILE A 49 -7.83 -4.67 2.35
CA ILE A 49 -8.84 -3.75 1.85
C ILE A 49 -10.01 -4.60 1.37
N THR A 50 -11.15 -4.44 2.03
CA THR A 50 -12.40 -5.07 1.60
C THR A 50 -12.80 -4.55 0.22
N ARG A 51 -13.61 -5.32 -0.51
CA ARG A 51 -14.15 -4.89 -1.81
C ARG A 51 -14.87 -3.54 -1.70
N ASP A 52 -15.52 -3.29 -0.56
CA ASP A 52 -16.25 -2.06 -0.29
C ASP A 52 -15.31 -0.86 -0.09
N GLU A 53 -14.20 -1.02 0.62
CA GLU A 53 -13.17 0.03 0.73
C GLU A 53 -12.52 0.34 -0.62
N LEU A 54 -12.33 -0.68 -1.46
CA LEU A 54 -11.80 -0.50 -2.81
C LEU A 54 -12.76 0.29 -3.70
N ILE A 55 -14.07 0.03 -3.57
CA ILE A 55 -15.13 0.82 -4.23
C ILE A 55 -15.14 2.24 -3.69
N LEU A 56 -14.98 2.43 -2.39
CA LEU A 56 -14.94 3.76 -1.77
C LEU A 56 -13.76 4.58 -2.29
N VAL A 57 -12.56 3.99 -2.36
CA VAL A 57 -11.37 4.66 -2.92
C VAL A 57 -11.60 5.04 -4.37
N LYS A 58 -12.15 4.15 -5.20
CA LYS A 58 -12.47 4.48 -6.59
C LYS A 58 -13.46 5.64 -6.71
N LYS A 59 -14.55 5.60 -5.93
CA LYS A 59 -15.54 6.68 -5.89
C LYS A 59 -14.94 8.01 -5.42
N LEU A 60 -14.03 7.97 -4.46
CA LEU A 60 -13.33 9.16 -3.98
C LEU A 60 -12.41 9.74 -5.05
N VAL A 61 -11.67 8.90 -5.78
CA VAL A 61 -10.83 9.34 -6.92
C VAL A 61 -11.71 9.94 -8.01
N GLU A 62 -12.77 9.26 -8.43
CA GLU A 62 -13.72 9.77 -9.44
C GLU A 62 -14.38 11.09 -9.01
N ALA A 63 -14.79 11.20 -7.74
CA ALA A 63 -15.35 12.43 -7.19
C ALA A 63 -14.33 13.57 -7.12
N THR A 64 -13.05 13.24 -6.92
CA THR A 64 -11.96 14.22 -6.85
C THR A 64 -11.59 14.71 -8.25
N GLU A 65 -11.53 13.80 -9.23
CA GLU A 65 -11.30 14.10 -10.64
C GLU A 65 -12.44 14.94 -11.24
N SER A 66 -13.69 14.48 -11.09
CA SER A 66 -14.87 15.15 -11.66
C SER A 66 -15.08 16.56 -11.09
N LYS A 67 -14.69 16.80 -9.83
CA LYS A 67 -14.79 18.10 -9.18
C LYS A 67 -13.48 18.90 -9.23
N ASN A 68 -12.45 18.37 -9.89
CA ASN A 68 -11.12 18.95 -10.01
C ASN A 68 -10.53 19.39 -8.65
N LEU A 69 -10.74 18.57 -7.62
CA LEU A 69 -10.41 18.86 -6.21
C LEU A 69 -8.96 18.52 -5.86
N TRP A 70 -8.04 18.66 -6.81
CA TRP A 70 -6.63 18.51 -6.57
C TRP A 70 -6.14 19.69 -5.75
N LYS A 71 -5.78 19.43 -4.49
CA LYS A 71 -5.30 20.44 -3.56
C LYS A 71 -3.92 20.08 -3.05
N THR A 72 -3.11 21.10 -2.83
CA THR A 72 -1.84 20.93 -2.16
C THR A 72 -2.06 20.59 -0.68
N GLU A 73 -1.09 19.92 -0.07
CA GLU A 73 -1.13 19.55 1.35
C GLU A 73 -1.31 20.79 2.25
N LYS A 74 -0.68 21.92 1.90
CA LYS A 74 -0.85 23.21 2.60
C LYS A 74 -2.31 23.70 2.55
N GLU A 75 -2.97 23.65 1.40
CA GLU A 75 -4.37 24.06 1.26
C GLU A 75 -5.33 23.15 2.04
N LEU A 76 -5.04 21.85 2.09
CA LEU A 76 -5.82 20.91 2.88
C LEU A 76 -5.67 21.23 4.37
N PHE A 77 -4.44 21.49 4.82
CA PHE A 77 -4.14 21.82 6.22
C PHE A 77 -4.81 23.12 6.67
N GLU A 78 -4.77 24.16 5.83
CA GLU A 78 -5.46 25.44 6.06
C GLU A 78 -6.99 25.26 6.19
N LYS A 79 -7.61 24.40 5.36
CA LYS A 79 -9.06 24.12 5.45
C LYS A 79 -9.46 23.29 6.66
N LEU A 80 -8.59 22.41 7.14
CA LEU A 80 -8.86 21.52 8.28
C LEU A 80 -8.58 22.17 9.63
N ARG A 81 -7.82 23.28 9.65
CA ARG A 81 -7.71 24.16 10.81
C ARG A 81 -9.06 24.87 11.03
N ARG A 82 -9.88 24.29 11.90
CA ARG A 82 -10.93 25.00 12.64
C ARG A 82 -10.32 25.74 13.82
#